data_AF-A0A127B888-F1
#
_entry.id   AF-A0A127B888-F1
#
_cell.length_a   1.000
_cell.length_b   1.000
_cell.length_c   1.000
_cell.angle_alpha   90.00
_cell.angle_beta   90.00
_cell.angle_gamma   90.00
#
_symmetry.space_group_name_H-M   'P 1'
#
loop_
_entity.id
_entity.type
_entity.pdbx_description
1 polymer ?
#
loop_
_entity_poly.entity_id
_entity_poly.type
_entity_poly.pdbx_seq_one_letter_code
_entity_poly.pdbx_strand_id
1 'polypeptide(L)'
;MGNYQLVFEWPKKRLPLKYRREWDLVRVKAKEDKLLETLIKISQESESNLEISIVKGKRNVGEARIREDSIMVAFYRDSPYIPESVTFYIPADGNLDVITELPFIQSGTVEDLRERRVRKNVEITFRAEVRGVELSPRFEGEKPEVMLKFSEEKHRGWEELCLEEVRIKGEKEEVRLQMKERKL
;
A
#
# COMPACT_ATOMS: atom_id res chain seq x y z
N MET A 1 21.37 4.11 10.46
CA MET A 1 20.44 3.41 9.54
C MET A 1 19.65 2.40 10.34
N GLY A 2 18.33 2.53 10.39
CA GLY A 2 17.49 1.58 11.12
C GLY A 2 17.33 0.27 10.36
N ASN A 3 16.88 -0.76 11.08
CA ASN A 3 16.49 -2.04 10.49
C ASN A 3 14.98 -2.22 10.70
N TYR A 4 14.30 -2.67 9.65
CA TYR A 4 12.96 -3.20 9.73
C TYR A 4 12.97 -4.71 9.93
N GLN A 5 11.90 -5.20 10.53
CA GLN A 5 11.55 -6.60 10.55
C GLN A 5 10.20 -6.76 9.86
N LEU A 6 10.18 -7.54 8.78
CA LEU A 6 9.00 -7.91 8.04
C LEU A 6 8.42 -9.18 8.66
N VAL A 7 7.12 -9.17 8.94
CA VAL A 7 6.41 -10.28 9.59
C VAL A 7 5.16 -10.62 8.80
N PHE A 8 5.03 -11.88 8.36
CA PHE A 8 3.96 -12.32 7.47
C PHE A 8 3.81 -13.85 7.47
N GLU A 9 2.65 -14.34 7.02
CA GLU A 9 2.44 -15.77 6.78
C GLU A 9 3.07 -16.20 5.45
N TRP A 10 3.69 -17.38 5.42
CA TRP A 10 4.32 -17.88 4.20
C TRP A 10 3.51 -19.01 3.59
N PRO A 11 3.01 -18.84 2.35
CA PRO A 11 2.06 -19.77 1.75
C PRO A 11 2.70 -21.10 1.34
N LYS A 12 4.02 -21.13 1.09
CA LYS A 12 4.72 -22.35 0.67
C LYS A 12 5.21 -23.16 1.88
N LYS A 13 5.24 -24.50 1.75
CA LYS A 13 5.78 -25.36 2.82
C LYS A 13 7.28 -25.12 3.06
N ARG A 14 8.04 -24.90 1.98
CA ARG A 14 9.49 -24.66 2.01
C ARG A 14 9.79 -23.17 2.11
N LEU A 15 10.70 -22.83 3.02
CA LEU A 15 11.22 -21.47 3.19
C LEU A 15 12.58 -21.29 2.51
N PRO A 16 12.87 -20.08 2.01
CA PRO A 16 14.22 -19.63 1.67
C PRO A 16 15.17 -19.76 2.87
N LEU A 17 16.42 -20.17 2.63
CA LEU A 17 17.42 -20.48 3.67
C LEU A 17 17.69 -19.34 4.67
N LYS A 18 17.49 -18.10 4.24
CA LYS A 18 17.70 -16.87 5.03
C LYS A 18 16.49 -16.50 5.92
N TYR A 19 15.36 -17.19 5.78
CA TYR A 19 14.12 -16.85 6.50
C TYR A 19 13.93 -17.77 7.71
N ARG A 20 13.36 -17.20 8.77
CA ARG A 20 13.07 -17.92 10.01
C ARG A 20 11.56 -18.03 10.20
N ARG A 21 11.08 -19.27 10.36
CA ARG A 21 9.70 -19.56 10.79
C ARG A 21 9.61 -19.48 12.31
N GLU A 22 8.59 -18.80 12.79
CA GLU A 22 8.17 -18.77 14.19
C GLU A 22 6.66 -19.02 14.21
N TRP A 23 6.26 -20.25 14.53
CA TRP A 23 4.88 -20.72 14.38
C TRP A 23 4.44 -20.68 12.91
N ASP A 24 3.33 -20.01 12.61
CA ASP A 24 2.82 -19.84 11.23
C ASP A 24 3.43 -18.63 10.51
N LEU A 25 4.19 -17.81 11.23
CA LEU A 25 4.75 -16.56 10.73
C LEU A 25 6.22 -16.70 10.33
N VAL A 26 6.62 -15.89 9.36
CA VAL A 26 7.99 -15.70 8.90
C VAL A 26 8.48 -14.32 9.29
N ARG A 27 9.72 -14.25 9.78
CA ARG A 27 10.42 -13.00 10.06
C ARG A 27 11.61 -12.80 9.13
N VAL A 28 11.65 -11.65 8.47
CA VAL A 28 12.75 -11.23 7.59
C VAL A 28 13.28 -9.88 8.04
N LYS A 29 14.60 -9.76 8.24
CA LYS A 29 15.24 -8.48 8.54
C LYS A 29 15.60 -7.76 7.24
N ALA A 30 15.23 -6.49 7.15
CA ALA A 30 15.57 -5.61 6.04
C ALA A 30 16.22 -4.34 6.57
N LYS A 31 17.25 -3.84 5.89
CA LYS A 31 17.70 -2.46 6.14
C LYS A 31 16.67 -1.50 5.54
N GLU A 32 16.54 -0.31 6.13
CA GLU A 32 15.59 0.72 5.67
C GLU A 32 15.74 1.03 4.17
N ASP A 33 16.96 1.25 3.70
CA ASP A 33 17.35 1.53 2.30
C ASP A 33 17.26 0.32 1.37
N LYS A 34 16.91 -0.85 1.91
CA LYS A 34 16.79 -2.12 1.20
C LYS A 34 15.41 -2.74 1.34
N LEU A 35 14.45 -1.97 1.84
CA LEU A 35 13.09 -2.45 2.05
C LEU A 35 12.46 -2.91 0.73
N LEU A 36 12.46 -2.05 -0.29
CA LEU A 36 11.90 -2.38 -1.60
C LEU A 36 12.57 -3.61 -2.24
N GLU A 37 13.91 -3.63 -2.29
CA GLU A 37 14.66 -4.79 -2.81
C GLU A 37 14.33 -6.09 -2.06
N THR A 38 14.00 -6.00 -0.76
CA THR A 38 13.60 -7.17 0.03
C THR A 38 12.17 -7.59 -0.28
N LEU A 39 11.23 -6.65 -0.42
CA LEU A 39 9.84 -6.91 -0.77
C LEU A 39 9.72 -7.54 -2.17
N ILE A 40 10.49 -7.05 -3.15
CA ILE A 40 10.56 -7.63 -4.50
C ILE A 40 11.01 -9.09 -4.44
N LYS A 41 12.06 -9.40 -3.67
CA LYS A 41 12.52 -10.79 -3.49
C LYS A 41 11.46 -11.68 -2.83
N ILE A 42 10.73 -11.13 -1.86
CA ILE A 42 9.62 -11.85 -1.20
C ILE A 42 8.51 -12.15 -2.19
N SER A 43 8.09 -11.16 -3.00
CA SER A 43 7.08 -11.33 -4.06
C SER A 43 7.47 -12.46 -5.01
N GLN A 44 8.67 -12.40 -5.58
CA GLN A 44 9.20 -13.39 -6.52
C GLN A 44 9.30 -14.81 -5.93
N GLU A 45 9.70 -14.95 -4.67
CA GLU A 45 9.84 -16.26 -4.03
C GLU A 45 8.46 -16.85 -3.62
N SER A 46 7.49 -15.98 -3.28
CA SER A 46 6.17 -16.38 -2.78
C SER A 46 5.19 -16.78 -3.87
N GLU A 47 5.20 -16.10 -5.03
CA GLU A 47 4.22 -16.28 -6.12
C GLU A 47 2.76 -16.26 -5.62
N SER A 48 2.46 -15.41 -4.63
CA SER A 48 1.15 -15.37 -3.97
C SER A 48 0.91 -14.00 -3.35
N ASN A 49 -0.37 -13.70 -3.10
CA ASN A 49 -0.78 -12.50 -2.39
C ASN A 49 -0.32 -12.57 -0.93
N LEU A 50 0.35 -11.51 -0.45
CA LEU A 50 0.87 -11.44 0.91
C LEU A 50 0.48 -10.13 1.60
N GLU A 51 0.28 -10.21 2.90
CA GLU A 51 0.16 -9.06 3.79
C GLU A 51 1.31 -9.10 4.79
N ILE A 52 2.07 -8.02 4.85
CA ILE A 52 3.35 -7.96 5.56
C ILE A 52 3.32 -6.80 6.54
N SER A 53 3.47 -7.11 7.82
CA SER A 53 3.68 -6.08 8.85
C SER A 53 5.14 -5.61 8.84
N ILE A 54 5.36 -4.29 8.80
CA ILE A 54 6.67 -3.64 8.87
C ILE A 54 6.90 -3.17 10.30
N VAL A 55 7.84 -3.80 11.00
CA VAL A 55 8.10 -3.55 12.43
C VAL A 55 9.45 -2.86 12.60
N LYS A 56 9.50 -1.79 13.41
CA LYS A 56 10.73 -1.13 13.85
C LYS A 56 10.84 -1.22 15.38
N GLY A 57 11.84 -1.98 15.85
CA GLY A 57 11.95 -2.32 17.27
C GLY A 57 10.78 -3.19 17.72
N LYS A 58 9.94 -2.69 18.64
CA LYS A 58 8.72 -3.37 19.13
C LYS A 58 7.42 -2.81 18.54
N ARG A 59 7.50 -1.80 17.67
CA ARG A 59 6.34 -1.10 17.12
C ARG A 59 6.10 -1.52 15.67
N ASN A 60 4.85 -1.84 15.34
CA ASN A 60 4.41 -1.83 13.96
C ASN A 60 4.40 -0.36 13.48
N VAL A 61 5.06 -0.10 12.35
CA VAL A 61 5.19 1.23 11.76
C VAL A 61 4.59 1.32 10.36
N GLY A 62 4.13 0.20 9.80
CA GLY A 62 3.68 0.15 8.42
C GLY A 62 3.24 -1.25 8.01
N GLU A 63 2.72 -1.32 6.80
CA GLU A 63 2.37 -2.56 6.13
C GLU A 63 2.85 -2.52 4.69
N ALA A 64 3.13 -3.70 4.15
CA ALA A 64 3.23 -3.90 2.72
C ALA A 64 2.22 -4.96 2.29
N ARG A 65 1.59 -4.76 1.14
CA ARG A 65 0.76 -5.77 0.51
C ARG A 65 1.30 -6.08 -0.86
N ILE A 66 1.45 -7.38 -1.12
CA ILE A 66 1.86 -7.90 -2.41
C ILE A 66 0.60 -8.52 -3.02
N ARG A 67 0.26 -8.08 -4.23
CA ARG A 67 -0.85 -8.60 -5.03
C ARG A 67 -0.35 -8.81 -6.43
N GLU A 68 -0.35 -10.06 -6.88
CA GLU A 68 0.25 -10.45 -8.15
C GLU A 68 1.69 -9.89 -8.25
N ASP A 69 1.95 -9.03 -9.24
CA ASP A 69 3.24 -8.38 -9.46
C ASP A 69 3.32 -6.96 -8.87
N SER A 70 2.33 -6.52 -8.09
CA SER A 70 2.30 -5.17 -7.50
C SER A 70 2.58 -5.17 -6.00
N ILE A 71 3.23 -4.11 -5.51
CA ILE A 71 3.56 -3.93 -4.10
C ILE A 71 3.05 -2.57 -3.62
N MET A 72 2.17 -2.57 -2.64
CA MET A 72 1.78 -1.36 -1.92
C MET A 72 2.54 -1.31 -0.59
N VAL A 73 3.08 -0.16 -0.24
CA VAL A 73 3.72 0.08 1.05
C VAL A 73 3.08 1.29 1.71
N ALA A 74 2.57 1.11 2.92
CA ALA A 74 1.97 2.16 3.73
C ALA A 74 2.72 2.28 5.06
N PHE A 75 3.01 3.52 5.48
CA PHE A 75 3.55 3.80 6.81
C PHE A 75 2.57 4.62 7.62
N TYR A 76 2.49 4.30 8.91
CA TYR A 76 1.58 4.94 9.86
C TYR A 76 2.38 5.72 10.89
N ARG A 77 1.78 6.79 11.40
CA ARG A 77 2.35 7.59 12.49
C ARG A 77 1.41 7.65 13.68
N ASP A 78 0.26 8.30 13.48
CA ASP A 78 -0.68 8.60 14.54
C ASP A 78 -1.97 7.77 14.40
N SER A 79 -2.51 7.64 13.17
CA SER A 79 -3.66 6.80 12.88
C SER A 79 -3.23 5.41 12.41
N PRO A 80 -3.83 4.31 12.90
CA PRO A 80 -3.65 2.98 12.35
C PRO A 80 -4.52 2.70 11.11
N TYR A 81 -5.41 3.63 10.73
CA TYR A 81 -6.34 3.46 9.60
C TYR A 81 -5.99 4.34 8.41
N ILE A 82 -5.43 5.52 8.66
CA ILE A 82 -4.99 6.46 7.64
C ILE A 82 -3.46 6.52 7.64
N PRO A 83 -2.81 5.97 6.59
CA PRO A 83 -1.36 6.07 6.44
C PRO A 83 -0.88 7.52 6.37
N GLU A 84 0.32 7.78 6.88
CA GLU A 84 1.02 9.05 6.68
C GLU A 84 1.66 9.13 5.27
N SER A 85 2.05 7.98 4.72
CA SER A 85 2.60 7.86 3.37
C SER A 85 2.18 6.53 2.75
N VAL A 86 1.85 6.53 1.46
CA VAL A 86 1.60 5.33 0.66
C VAL A 86 2.39 5.41 -0.63
N THR A 87 3.05 4.32 -0.98
CA THR A 87 3.76 4.18 -2.26
C THR A 87 3.36 2.87 -2.90
N PHE A 88 3.03 2.91 -4.18
CA PHE A 88 2.82 1.73 -5.00
C PHE A 88 4.03 1.50 -5.90
N TYR A 89 4.47 0.26 -5.98
CA TYR A 89 5.44 -0.22 -6.94
C TYR A 89 4.68 -1.16 -7.86
N ILE A 90 4.53 -0.75 -9.11
CA ILE A 90 3.86 -1.54 -10.16
C ILE A 90 4.86 -1.83 -11.28
N PRO A 91 4.76 -2.98 -11.96
CA PRO A 91 5.44 -3.19 -13.23
C PRO A 91 5.02 -2.10 -14.23
N ALA A 92 5.89 -1.76 -15.19
CA ALA A 92 5.61 -0.67 -16.16
C ALA A 92 4.37 -0.92 -17.06
N ASP A 93 3.90 -2.17 -17.11
CA ASP A 93 2.70 -2.65 -17.80
C ASP A 93 1.64 -3.20 -16.84
N GLY A 94 1.84 -3.01 -15.53
CA GLY A 94 0.98 -3.53 -14.47
C GLY A 94 -0.35 -2.80 -14.37
N ASN A 95 -1.38 -3.53 -13.92
CA ASN A 95 -2.71 -2.97 -13.66
C ASN A 95 -2.75 -2.19 -12.34
N LEU A 96 -3.59 -1.16 -12.28
CA LEU A 96 -3.82 -0.30 -11.12
C LEU A 96 -4.80 -0.89 -10.08
N ASP A 97 -5.21 -2.14 -10.25
CA ASP A 97 -6.10 -2.85 -9.30
C ASP A 97 -5.55 -2.86 -7.87
N VAL A 98 -4.24 -2.71 -7.70
CA VAL A 98 -3.58 -2.57 -6.39
C VAL A 98 -4.14 -1.41 -5.55
N ILE A 99 -4.83 -0.43 -6.15
CA ILE A 99 -5.50 0.66 -5.42
C ILE A 99 -6.59 0.16 -4.48
N THR A 100 -7.21 -0.97 -4.79
CA THR A 100 -8.19 -1.64 -3.91
C THR A 100 -7.56 -2.06 -2.57
N GLU A 101 -6.23 -2.10 -2.48
CA GLU A 101 -5.49 -2.43 -1.28
C GLU A 101 -5.27 -1.24 -0.33
N LEU A 102 -5.70 -0.04 -0.69
CA LEU A 102 -5.58 1.11 0.20
C LEU A 102 -6.23 0.82 1.57
N PRO A 103 -5.54 1.10 2.69
CA PRO A 103 -6.05 0.74 4.02
C PRO A 103 -7.40 1.34 4.38
N PHE A 104 -7.75 2.50 3.82
CA PHE A 104 -9.00 3.21 4.06
C PHE A 104 -10.10 2.91 3.02
N ILE A 105 -9.86 2.00 2.07
CA ILE A 105 -10.86 1.57 1.07
C ILE A 105 -11.39 0.18 1.45
N GLN A 106 -12.71 -0.01 1.35
CA GLN A 106 -13.32 -1.32 1.54
C GLN A 106 -13.13 -2.18 0.28
N SER A 107 -12.47 -3.33 0.44
CA SER A 107 -12.19 -4.25 -0.68
C SER A 107 -13.49 -4.73 -1.34
N GLY A 108 -13.46 -4.86 -2.67
CA GLY A 108 -14.60 -5.30 -3.48
C GLY A 108 -15.68 -4.24 -3.73
N THR A 109 -15.49 -2.99 -3.30
CA THR A 109 -16.49 -1.92 -3.47
C THR A 109 -16.13 -0.88 -4.53
N VAL A 110 -14.92 -0.97 -5.11
CA VAL A 110 -14.40 -0.04 -6.11
C VAL A 110 -15.18 -0.17 -7.42
N GLU A 111 -15.69 0.96 -7.90
CA GLU A 111 -16.50 1.11 -9.11
C GLU A 111 -16.03 2.34 -9.91
N ASP A 112 -16.34 2.36 -11.20
CA ASP A 112 -16.07 3.50 -12.09
C ASP A 112 -14.61 4.00 -12.08
N LEU A 113 -13.64 3.09 -11.99
CA LEU A 113 -12.21 3.42 -11.96
C LEU A 113 -11.79 4.12 -13.27
N ARG A 114 -11.20 5.31 -13.12
CA ARG A 114 -10.70 6.16 -14.20
C ARG A 114 -9.31 6.63 -13.87
N GLU A 115 -8.42 6.50 -14.84
CA GLU A 115 -7.05 6.96 -14.75
C GLU A 115 -6.84 8.15 -15.70
N ARG A 116 -6.07 9.13 -15.24
CA ARG A 116 -5.60 10.23 -16.05
C ARG A 116 -4.12 10.49 -15.75
N ARG A 117 -3.26 10.29 -16.75
CA ARG A 117 -1.84 10.67 -16.66
C ARG A 117 -1.61 12.06 -17.23
N VAL A 118 -0.94 12.91 -16.46
CA VAL A 118 -0.51 14.24 -16.88
C VAL A 118 0.96 14.43 -16.52
N ARG A 119 1.85 14.27 -17.50
CA ARG A 119 3.31 14.33 -17.33
C ARG A 119 3.81 13.29 -16.31
N LYS A 120 4.22 13.74 -15.12
CA LYS A 120 4.71 12.90 -14.02
C LYS A 120 3.66 12.68 -12.92
N ASN A 121 2.42 13.07 -13.17
CA ASN A 121 1.33 12.90 -12.22
C ASN A 121 0.34 11.89 -12.76
N VAL A 122 -0.11 11.00 -11.89
CA VAL A 122 -1.19 10.07 -12.16
C VAL A 122 -2.34 10.45 -11.25
N GLU A 123 -3.49 10.76 -11.83
CA GLU A 123 -4.73 10.99 -11.11
C GLU A 123 -5.64 9.79 -11.31
N ILE A 124 -6.18 9.26 -10.22
CA ILE A 124 -7.04 8.08 -10.24
C ILE A 124 -8.32 8.42 -9.51
N THR A 125 -9.45 8.27 -10.19
CA THR A 125 -10.77 8.57 -9.64
C THR A 125 -11.64 7.32 -9.69
N PHE A 126 -12.34 7.01 -8.61
CA PHE A 126 -13.26 5.88 -8.52
C PHE A 126 -14.31 6.14 -7.45
N ARG A 127 -15.30 5.26 -7.32
CA ARG A 127 -16.26 5.25 -6.21
C ARG A 127 -16.04 4.02 -5.35
N ALA A 128 -16.04 4.17 -4.03
CA ALA A 128 -15.89 3.03 -3.12
C ALA A 128 -16.44 3.36 -1.74
N GLU A 129 -16.77 2.32 -0.98
CA GLU A 129 -17.01 2.47 0.46
C GLU A 129 -15.67 2.71 1.16
N VAL A 130 -15.65 3.62 2.13
CA VAL A 130 -14.47 3.93 2.91
C VAL A 130 -14.57 3.31 4.30
N ARG A 131 -13.43 2.81 4.79
CA ARG A 131 -13.32 2.16 6.09
C ARG A 131 -12.40 2.93 7.04
N GLY A 132 -12.53 2.63 8.33
CA GLY A 132 -11.73 3.24 9.39
C GLY A 132 -12.55 4.24 10.19
N VAL A 133 -12.29 4.28 11.49
CA VAL A 133 -13.11 5.02 12.47
C VAL A 133 -13.18 6.53 12.21
N GLU A 134 -12.21 7.08 11.47
CA GLU A 134 -12.13 8.50 11.11
C GLU A 134 -12.92 8.85 9.84
N LEU A 135 -13.13 7.89 8.94
CA LEU A 135 -13.75 8.11 7.63
C LEU A 135 -15.15 7.51 7.54
N SER A 136 -15.36 6.28 8.02
CA SER A 136 -16.65 5.59 7.88
C SER A 136 -17.85 6.39 8.39
N PRO A 137 -17.81 7.05 9.56
CA PRO A 137 -18.95 7.83 10.05
C PRO A 137 -19.32 9.04 9.18
N ARG A 138 -18.39 9.53 8.34
CA ARG A 138 -18.59 10.71 7.50
C ARG A 138 -19.29 10.40 6.18
N PHE A 139 -19.30 9.12 5.80
CA PHE A 139 -19.79 8.63 4.51
C PHE A 139 -20.68 7.39 4.69
N GLU A 140 -21.35 7.28 5.84
CA GLU A 140 -22.16 6.11 6.19
C GLU A 140 -23.30 5.93 5.18
N GLY A 141 -23.39 4.73 4.59
CA GLY A 141 -24.40 4.39 3.58
C GLY A 141 -24.13 4.97 2.19
N GLU A 142 -22.98 5.61 1.96
CA GLU A 142 -22.59 6.20 0.69
C GLU A 142 -21.40 5.47 0.06
N LYS A 143 -21.30 5.54 -1.28
CA LYS A 143 -20.07 5.28 -2.03
C LYS A 143 -19.50 6.62 -2.54
N PRO A 144 -18.70 7.33 -1.72
CA PRO A 144 -18.11 8.60 -2.12
C PRO A 144 -17.21 8.45 -3.34
N GLU A 145 -17.05 9.54 -4.08
CA GLU A 145 -16.02 9.67 -5.12
C GLU A 145 -14.67 9.88 -4.43
N VAL A 146 -13.72 9.01 -4.75
CA VAL A 146 -12.34 9.06 -4.27
C VAL A 146 -11.46 9.47 -5.43
N MET A 147 -10.73 10.57 -5.27
CA MET A 147 -9.66 11.01 -6.16
C MET A 147 -8.33 10.87 -5.44
N LEU A 148 -7.41 10.16 -6.07
CA LEU A 148 -6.04 9.96 -5.64
C LEU A 148 -5.12 10.67 -6.62
N LYS A 149 -4.17 11.42 -6.08
CA LYS A 149 -3.13 12.05 -6.88
C LYS A 149 -1.78 11.47 -6.50
N PHE A 150 -1.06 10.98 -7.50
CA PHE A 150 0.26 10.39 -7.37
C PHE A 150 1.31 11.18 -8.13
N SER A 151 2.53 11.23 -7.62
CA SER A 151 3.73 11.46 -8.42
C SER A 151 4.30 10.13 -8.90
N GLU A 152 4.71 10.10 -10.17
CA GLU A 152 5.29 8.94 -10.85
C GLU A 152 6.80 9.12 -11.01
N GLU A 153 7.54 8.12 -10.55
CA GLU A 153 8.97 7.94 -10.81
C GLU A 153 9.24 6.54 -11.38
N LYS A 154 10.37 6.39 -12.09
CA LYS A 154 10.79 5.08 -12.62
C LYS A 154 11.96 4.55 -11.81
N HIS A 155 11.81 3.35 -11.27
CA HIS A 155 12.84 2.69 -10.48
C HIS A 155 13.09 1.26 -10.98
N ARG A 156 14.22 1.03 -11.65
CA ARG A 156 14.72 -0.32 -12.00
C ARG A 156 13.66 -1.28 -12.60
N GLY A 157 12.88 -0.80 -13.57
CA GLY A 157 11.82 -1.58 -14.24
C GLY A 157 10.44 -1.50 -13.59
N TRP A 158 10.33 -0.82 -12.46
CA TRP A 158 9.09 -0.51 -11.77
C TRP A 158 8.69 0.95 -11.96
N GLU A 159 7.39 1.22 -11.99
CA GLU A 159 6.84 2.55 -11.74
C GLU A 159 6.55 2.68 -10.25
N GLU A 160 7.10 3.74 -9.66
CA GLU A 160 6.89 4.13 -8.27
C GLU A 160 5.86 5.26 -8.25
N LEU A 161 4.66 4.96 -7.74
CA LEU A 161 3.57 5.91 -7.56
C LEU A 161 3.48 6.33 -6.10
N CYS A 162 4.01 7.50 -5.80
CA CYS A 162 3.95 8.11 -4.48
C CYS A 162 2.61 8.84 -4.32
N LEU A 163 1.76 8.40 -3.39
CA LEU A 163 0.49 9.07 -3.12
C LEU A 163 0.77 10.42 -2.47
N GLU A 164 0.29 11.50 -3.08
CA GLU A 164 0.44 12.88 -2.61
C GLU A 164 -0.82 13.38 -1.93
N GLU A 165 -1.98 13.09 -2.53
CA GLU A 165 -3.26 13.61 -2.06
C GLU A 165 -4.36 12.57 -2.21
N VAL A 166 -5.24 12.51 -1.21
CA VAL A 166 -6.50 11.78 -1.24
C VAL A 166 -7.63 12.78 -1.03
N ARG A 167 -8.58 12.82 -1.95
CA ARG A 167 -9.81 13.58 -1.83
C ARG A 167 -10.99 12.62 -1.86
N ILE A 168 -11.81 12.64 -0.83
CA ILE A 168 -13.00 11.79 -0.70
C ILE A 168 -14.20 12.72 -0.63
N LYS A 169 -15.11 12.60 -1.59
CA LYS A 169 -16.27 13.49 -1.73
C LYS A 169 -17.56 12.68 -1.70
N GLY A 170 -18.34 12.89 -0.65
CA GLY A 170 -19.70 12.38 -0.50
C GLY A 170 -20.73 13.43 -0.91
N GLU A 171 -22.00 13.18 -0.58
CA GLU A 171 -23.08 14.11 -0.91
C GLU A 171 -23.02 15.40 -0.10
N LYS A 172 -22.68 15.29 1.19
CA LYS A 172 -22.74 16.41 2.17
C LYS A 172 -21.38 16.93 2.58
N GLU A 173 -20.33 16.14 2.38
CA GLU A 173 -19.02 16.41 2.95
C GLU A 173 -17.89 16.04 1.98
N GLU A 174 -16.76 16.73 2.13
CA GLU A 174 -15.52 16.45 1.43
C GLU A 174 -14.36 16.38 2.43
N VAL A 175 -13.54 15.34 2.28
CA VAL A 175 -12.32 15.11 3.06
C VAL A 175 -11.13 15.20 2.15
N ARG A 176 -10.09 15.91 2.61
CA ARG A 176 -8.79 15.98 1.94
C ARG A 176 -7.70 15.54 2.89
N LEU A 177 -6.87 14.61 2.44
CA LEU A 177 -5.71 14.11 3.16
C LEU A 177 -4.48 14.41 2.31
N GLN A 178 -3.51 15.08 2.91
CA GLN A 178 -2.20 15.29 2.31
C GLN A 178 -1.25 14.23 2.85
N MET A 179 -0.66 13.48 1.94
CA MET A 179 0.25 12.39 2.25
C MET A 179 1.69 12.91 2.19
N LYS A 180 2.56 12.38 3.06
CA LYS A 180 3.98 12.68 3.00
C LYS A 180 4.64 11.88 1.89
N GLU A 181 5.48 12.55 1.12
CA GLU A 181 6.36 11.88 0.18
C GLU A 181 7.32 10.97 0.94
N ARG A 182 7.39 9.70 0.52
CA ARG A 182 8.35 8.74 1.06
C ARG A 182 8.90 7.86 -0.06
N LYS A 183 10.18 8.06 -0.35
CA LYS A 183 10.98 7.21 -1.25
C LYS A 183 11.78 6.22 -0.41
N LEU A 184 11.79 4.95 -0.83
CA LEU A 184 12.50 3.87 -0.18
C LEU A 184 13.89 3.63 -0.78
#